data_AF-A0A2T0AKE5-F1
#
_entry.id   AF-A0A2T0AKE5-F1
#
_cell.length_a   1.000
_cell.length_b   1.000
_cell.length_c   1.000
_cell.angle_alpha   90.00
_cell.angle_beta   90.00
_cell.angle_gamma   90.00
#
_symmetry.space_group_name_H-M   'P 1'
#
loop_
_entity.id
_entity.type
_entity.pdbx_description
1 polymer ?
#
loop_
_entity_poly.entity_id
_entity_poly.type
_entity_poly.pdbx_seq_one_letter_code
_entity_poly.pdbx_strand_id
1 'polypeptide(L)'
;MQFFDDKTICSDCLASEKLLTSSYNMAITECANDQLRRDFMTVYQDEQNCLKAVWDVMHSRGWYQLNMASQQEIAQLLQRLQQEQMQLQQGGMAGVQMGTALQGGGGIPQYRV
;
A
#
# COMPACT_ATOMS: atom_id res chain seq x y z
N MET A 1 -6.79 27.59 -23.08
CA MET A 1 -6.53 27.25 -21.66
C MET A 1 -7.50 26.14 -21.31
N GLN A 2 -7.01 24.94 -21.04
CA GLN A 2 -7.88 23.81 -20.72
C GLN A 2 -8.24 23.90 -19.24
N PHE A 3 -9.52 24.05 -18.94
CA PHE A 3 -10.01 24.04 -17.56
C PHE A 3 -10.16 22.58 -17.13
N PHE A 4 -9.49 22.20 -16.05
CA PHE A 4 -9.67 20.89 -15.43
C PHE A 4 -10.94 20.90 -14.60
N ASP A 5 -11.69 19.80 -14.64
CA ASP A 5 -12.82 19.61 -13.74
C ASP A 5 -12.33 19.27 -12.32
N ASP A 6 -13.20 19.54 -11.33
CA ASP A 6 -12.92 19.28 -9.92
C ASP A 6 -12.47 17.83 -9.67
N LYS A 7 -13.04 16.86 -10.39
CA LYS A 7 -12.72 15.45 -10.21
C LYS A 7 -11.28 15.16 -10.62
N THR A 8 -10.83 15.73 -11.73
CA THR A 8 -9.48 15.59 -12.26
C THR A 8 -8.48 16.25 -11.31
N ILE A 9 -8.80 17.44 -10.82
CA ILE A 9 -7.98 18.15 -9.83
C ILE A 9 -7.87 17.31 -8.55
N CYS A 10 -8.98 16.85 -7.98
CA CYS A 10 -8.95 16.02 -6.77
C CYS A 10 -8.22 14.69 -6.99
N SER A 11 -8.32 14.09 -8.18
CA SER A 11 -7.60 12.86 -8.52
C SER A 11 -6.08 13.07 -8.53
N ASP A 12 -5.62 14.19 -9.08
CA ASP A 12 -4.21 14.58 -9.09
C ASP A 12 -3.70 14.89 -7.68
N CYS A 13 -4.48 15.62 -6.88
CA CYS A 13 -4.19 15.83 -5.46
C CYS A 13 -4.08 14.49 -4.72
N LEU A 14 -5.05 13.58 -4.87
CA LEU A 14 -5.04 12.29 -4.19
C LEU A 14 -3.82 11.44 -4.57
N ALA A 15 -3.38 11.49 -5.83
CA ALA A 15 -2.18 10.80 -6.29
C ALA A 15 -0.91 11.40 -5.68
N SER A 16 -0.83 12.73 -5.63
CA SER A 16 0.29 13.48 -5.05
C SER A 16 0.43 13.20 -3.55
N GLU A 17 -0.67 13.29 -2.81
CA GLU A 17 -0.70 13.01 -1.36
C GLU A 17 -0.24 11.57 -1.07
N LYS A 18 -0.74 10.57 -1.81
CA LYS A 18 -0.30 9.17 -1.67
C LYS A 18 1.21 9.01 -1.91
N LEU A 19 1.77 9.76 -2.86
CA LEU A 19 3.20 9.74 -3.14
C LEU A 19 3.98 10.34 -1.96
N LEU A 20 3.59 11.53 -1.49
CA LEU A 20 4.23 12.22 -0.36
C LEU A 20 4.22 11.36 0.89
N THR A 21 3.06 10.81 1.28
CA THR A 21 2.93 9.89 2.41
C THR A 21 3.89 8.71 2.30
N SER A 22 3.99 8.08 1.12
CA SER A 22 4.90 6.95 0.91
C SER A 22 6.37 7.36 1.02
N SER A 23 6.75 8.51 0.48
CA SER A 23 8.11 9.04 0.56
C SER A 23 8.51 9.37 2.00
N TYR A 24 7.63 10.02 2.76
CA TYR A 24 7.88 10.32 4.17
C TYR A 24 7.99 9.04 5.01
N ASN A 25 7.15 8.03 4.77
CA ASN A 25 7.26 6.76 5.49
C ASN A 25 8.64 6.09 5.31
N MET A 26 9.17 6.10 4.08
CA MET A 26 10.52 5.61 3.79
C MET A 26 11.58 6.46 4.49
N ALA A 27 11.50 7.79 4.37
CA ALA A 27 12.43 8.72 5.01
C ALA A 27 12.47 8.56 6.53
N ILE A 28 11.31 8.40 7.18
CA ILE A 28 11.20 8.18 8.64
C ILE A 28 11.86 6.86 9.04
N THR A 29 11.64 5.80 8.27
CA THR A 29 12.16 4.45 8.56
C THR A 29 13.67 4.39 8.41
N GLU A 30 14.22 5.10 7.43
CA GLU A 30 15.65 5.07 7.10
C GLU A 30 16.45 6.22 7.76
N CYS A 31 15.80 7.11 8.51
CA CYS A 31 16.46 8.24 9.16
C CYS A 31 17.28 7.80 10.38
N ALA A 32 18.60 8.00 10.31
CA ALA A 32 19.51 7.72 11.42
C ALA A 32 19.50 8.79 12.54
N ASN A 33 18.97 9.99 12.28
CA ASN A 33 18.93 11.08 13.25
C ASN A 33 17.55 11.19 13.90
N ASP A 34 17.48 11.00 15.21
CA ASP A 34 16.20 10.99 15.93
C ASP A 34 15.45 12.32 15.95
N GLN A 35 16.16 13.46 15.92
CA GLN A 35 15.49 14.76 15.85
C GLN A 35 14.86 14.95 14.47
N LEU A 36 15.62 14.71 13.41
CA LEU A 36 15.13 14.81 12.05
C LEU A 36 13.99 13.83 11.78
N ARG A 37 14.07 12.61 12.35
CA ARG A 37 12.99 11.62 12.28
C ARG A 37 11.70 12.12 12.93
N ARG A 38 11.78 12.84 14.06
CA ARG A 38 10.61 13.48 14.70
C ARG A 38 10.03 14.59 13.82
N ASP A 39 10.89 15.37 13.17
CA ASP A 39 10.45 16.43 12.27
C ASP A 39 9.70 15.82 11.06
N PHE A 40 10.24 14.75 10.45
CA PHE A 40 9.55 14.02 9.39
C PHE A 40 8.23 13.40 9.84
N MET A 41 8.17 12.83 11.05
CA MET A 41 6.90 12.31 11.60
C MET A 41 5.84 13.40 11.76
N THR A 42 6.24 14.62 12.11
CA THR A 42 5.33 15.77 12.21
C THR A 42 4.73 16.08 10.84
N VAL A 43 5.58 16.26 9.82
CA VAL A 43 5.10 16.54 8.45
C VAL A 43 4.27 15.39 7.90
N TYR A 44 4.69 14.14 8.12
CA TYR A 44 3.93 12.95 7.71
C TYR A 44 2.52 12.94 8.28
N GLN A 45 2.35 13.36 9.54
CA GLN A 45 1.03 13.43 10.17
C GLN A 45 0.13 14.47 9.50
N ASP A 46 0.71 15.61 9.09
CA ASP A 46 -0.01 16.66 8.35
C ASP A 46 -0.42 16.17 6.95
N GLU A 47 0.51 15.56 6.20
CA GLU A 47 0.23 14.97 4.88
C GLU A 47 -0.85 13.87 4.98
N GLN A 48 -0.83 13.03 6.02
CA GLN A 48 -1.88 12.04 6.25
C GLN A 48 -3.26 12.67 6.47
N ASN A 49 -3.32 13.82 7.16
CA ASN A 49 -4.56 14.57 7.35
C ASN A 49 -5.05 15.18 6.03
N CYS A 50 -4.14 15.72 5.22
CA CYS A 50 -4.43 16.24 3.88
C CYS A 50 -4.96 15.15 2.95
N LEU A 51 -4.25 14.01 2.87
CA LEU A 51 -4.67 12.83 2.12
C LEU A 51 -6.08 12.39 2.51
N LYS A 52 -6.37 12.35 3.81
CA LYS A 52 -7.68 11.96 4.32
C LYS A 52 -8.76 12.96 3.91
N ALA A 53 -8.50 14.26 4.01
CA ALA A 53 -9.44 15.29 3.59
C ALA A 53 -9.77 15.21 2.08
N VAL A 54 -8.77 15.02 1.22
CA VAL A 54 -8.98 14.83 -0.23
C VAL A 54 -9.80 13.56 -0.49
N TRP A 55 -9.46 12.46 0.19
CA TRP A 55 -10.20 11.21 0.07
C TRP A 55 -11.67 11.38 0.49
N ASP A 56 -11.95 12.06 1.60
CA ASP A 56 -13.31 12.29 2.10
C ASP A 56 -14.15 13.07 1.09
N VAL A 57 -13.60 14.12 0.49
CA VAL A 57 -14.28 14.89 -0.57
C VAL A 57 -14.57 14.03 -1.80
N MET A 58 -13.58 13.26 -2.26
CA MET A 58 -13.77 12.39 -3.42
C MET A 58 -14.77 11.27 -3.13
N HIS A 59 -14.77 10.75 -1.90
CA HIS A 59 -15.68 9.70 -1.47
C HIS A 59 -17.11 10.23 -1.36
N SER A 60 -17.32 11.38 -0.69
CA SER A 60 -18.65 11.98 -0.52
C SER A 60 -19.30 12.37 -1.85
N ARG A 61 -18.49 12.68 -2.87
CA ARG A 61 -18.95 13.00 -4.24
C ARG A 61 -19.08 11.76 -5.13
N GLY A 62 -18.78 10.57 -4.62
CA GLY A 62 -18.85 9.31 -5.37
C GLY A 62 -17.77 9.15 -6.44
N TRP A 63 -16.72 9.99 -6.41
CA TRP A 63 -15.63 9.97 -7.37
C TRP A 63 -14.56 8.92 -7.06
N TYR A 64 -14.45 8.53 -5.78
CA TYR A 64 -13.56 7.47 -5.32
C TYR A 64 -14.31 6.57 -4.35
N GLN A 65 -14.70 5.39 -4.82
CA GLN A 65 -15.42 4.40 -4.02
C GLN A 65 -14.54 3.18 -3.77
N LEU A 66 -14.51 2.75 -2.51
CA LEU A 66 -13.93 1.48 -2.11
C LEU A 66 -15.09 0.49 -1.96
N ASN A 67 -15.01 -0.62 -2.69
CA ASN A 67 -15.92 -1.73 -2.45
C ASN A 67 -15.43 -2.46 -1.21
N MET A 68 -16.34 -2.71 -0.26
CA MET A 68 -16.04 -3.63 0.83
C MET A 68 -15.80 -5.01 0.24
N ALA A 69 -14.71 -5.66 0.68
CA ALA A 69 -14.48 -7.05 0.32
C ALA A 69 -15.65 -7.90 0.83
N SER A 70 -16.21 -8.74 -0.02
CA SER A 70 -17.25 -9.67 0.35
C SER A 70 -16.71 -10.73 1.32
N GLN A 71 -17.60 -11.32 2.13
CA GLN A 71 -17.24 -12.44 3.00
C GLN A 71 -16.61 -13.61 2.22
N GLN A 72 -17.01 -13.79 0.95
CA GLN A 72 -16.46 -14.81 0.08
C GLN A 72 -15.01 -14.48 -0.34
N GLU A 73 -14.74 -13.24 -0.75
CA GLU A 73 -13.37 -12.80 -1.08
C GLU A 73 -12.44 -12.89 0.13
N ILE A 74 -12.94 -12.53 1.32
CA ILE A 74 -12.20 -12.69 2.58
C ILE A 74 -11.89 -14.17 2.85
N ALA A 75 -12.89 -15.05 2.75
CA ALA A 75 -12.70 -16.49 2.97
C ALA A 75 -11.69 -17.10 1.98
N GLN A 76 -11.74 -16.70 0.71
CA GLN A 76 -10.79 -17.13 -0.33
C GLN A 76 -9.37 -16.65 -0.03
N LEU A 77 -9.20 -15.39 0.40
CA LEU A 77 -7.90 -14.84 0.76
C LEU A 77 -7.30 -15.59 1.98
N LEU A 78 -8.10 -15.86 3.01
CA LEU A 78 -7.66 -16.63 4.18
C LEU A 78 -7.23 -18.04 3.80
N GLN A 79 -7.98 -18.72 2.93
CA GLN A 79 -7.62 -20.06 2.45
C GLN A 79 -6.29 -20.02 1.69
N ARG A 80 -6.08 -19.02 0.83
CA ARG A 80 -4.82 -18.83 0.10
C ARG A 80 -3.65 -18.58 1.04
N LEU A 81 -3.81 -17.71 2.03
CA LEU A 81 -2.78 -17.43 3.03
C LEU A 81 -2.38 -18.69 3.82
N GLN A 82 -3.35 -19.53 4.19
CA GLN A 82 -3.08 -20.81 4.85
C GLN A 82 -2.29 -21.78 3.95
N GLN A 83 -2.62 -21.83 2.66
CA GLN A 83 -1.88 -22.62 1.67
C GLN A 83 -0.45 -22.12 1.48
N GLU A 84 -0.24 -20.81 1.35
CA GLU A 84 1.09 -20.20 1.24
C GLU A 84 1.93 -20.46 2.50
N GLN A 85 1.33 -20.37 3.69
CA GLN A 85 2.01 -20.70 4.95
C GLN A 85 2.46 -22.18 5.01
N MET A 86 1.63 -23.11 4.55
CA MET A 86 2.01 -24.53 4.46
C MET A 86 3.15 -24.76 3.45
N GLN A 87 3.14 -24.05 2.32
CA GLN A 87 4.23 -24.11 1.33
C GLN A 87 5.54 -23.56 1.90
N LEU A 88 5.50 -22.47 2.67
CA LEU A 88 6.67 -21.91 3.34
C LEU A 88 7.22 -22.88 4.41
N GLN A 89 6.36 -23.58 5.15
CA GLN A 89 6.79 -24.59 6.13
C GLN A 89 7.39 -25.83 5.48
N GLN A 90 6.84 -26.31 4.36
CA GLN A 90 7.41 -27.43 3.61
C GLN A 90 8.71 -27.04 2.87
N GLY A 91 8.82 -25.80 2.40
CA GLY A 91 10.06 -25.25 1.83
C GLY A 91 11.21 -25.14 2.84
N GLY A 92 10.90 -25.02 4.14
CA GLY A 92 11.87 -25.07 5.23
C GLY A 92 12.51 -26.44 5.47
N MET A 93 11.88 -27.54 5.02
CA MET A 93 12.46 -28.90 5.08
C MET A 93 13.19 -29.30 3.79
N ALA A 94 12.97 -28.60 2.66
CA ALA A 94 13.70 -28.84 1.41
C ALA A 94 15.06 -28.12 1.34
N GLY A 95 15.30 -27.12 2.20
CA GLY A 95 16.54 -26.32 2.20
C GLY A 95 17.82 -27.03 2.67
N VAL A 96 17.76 -28.27 3.16
CA VAL A 96 18.95 -29.06 3.53
C VAL A 96 19.45 -29.94 2.39
N GLN A 97 18.68 -30.11 1.30
CA GLN A 97 19.12 -30.90 0.17
C GLN A 97 18.75 -30.24 -1.16
N MET A 98 19.81 -30.04 -1.95
CA MET A 98 19.82 -29.91 -3.40
C MET A 98 19.89 -28.48 -3.94
N GLY A 99 21.11 -28.13 -4.33
CA GLY A 99 21.42 -26.92 -5.06
C GLY A 99 20.83 -26.89 -6.47
N THR A 100 21.00 -25.71 -7.07
CA THR A 100 20.89 -25.39 -8.51
C THR A 100 19.53 -25.57 -9.15
N ALA A 101 18.74 -24.48 -9.20
CA ALA A 101 18.27 -23.84 -10.45
C ALA A 101 17.10 -22.88 -10.14
N LEU A 102 17.35 -21.56 -10.21
CA LEU A 102 16.32 -20.52 -10.10
C LEU A 102 16.02 -19.98 -11.52
N GLN A 103 14.84 -20.30 -12.06
CA GLN A 103 14.27 -19.60 -13.21
C GLN A 103 12.86 -19.13 -12.89
N GLY A 104 12.79 -17.84 -12.51
CA GLY A 104 11.81 -16.83 -12.90
C GLY A 104 10.31 -17.12 -12.94
N GLY A 105 9.57 -16.34 -12.15
CA GLY A 105 8.36 -15.67 -12.65
C GLY A 105 7.05 -15.98 -11.93
N GLY A 106 6.77 -15.27 -10.84
CA GLY A 106 5.46 -15.26 -10.20
C GLY A 106 5.23 -13.95 -9.45
N GLY A 107 4.69 -12.95 -10.15
CA GLY A 107 4.35 -11.65 -9.56
C GLY A 107 3.26 -11.79 -8.51
N ILE A 108 3.48 -11.20 -7.34
CA ILE A 108 2.52 -11.16 -6.23
C ILE A 108 1.43 -10.13 -6.59
N PRO A 109 0.14 -10.49 -6.63
CA PRO A 109 -0.95 -9.53 -6.82
C PRO A 109 -1.04 -8.58 -5.62
N GLN A 110 -0.87 -7.29 -5.88
CA GLN A 110 -0.97 -6.20 -4.92
C GLN A 110 -2.46 -5.96 -4.60
N TYR A 111 -2.94 -6.45 -3.45
CA TYR A 111 -4.16 -5.93 -2.85
C TYR A 111 -3.79 -4.85 -1.85
N ARG A 112 -4.23 -3.61 -2.11
CA ARG A 112 -4.00 -2.46 -1.23
C ARG A 112 -5.15 -2.38 -0.23
N VAL A 113 -4.82 -2.60 1.04
CA VAL A 113 -5.67 -2.33 2.21
C VAL A 113 -5.97 -0.84 2.31
#